data_AF-A0A2A2EQL2-F1
#
_entry.id   AF-A0A2A2EQL2-F1
#
_cell.length_a   1.000
_cell.length_b   1.000
_cell.length_c   1.000
_cell.angle_alpha   90.00
_cell.angle_beta   90.00
_cell.angle_gamma   90.00
#
_symmetry.space_group_name_H-M   'P 1'
#
loop_
_entity.id
_entity.type
_entity.pdbx_description
1 polymer ?
#
loop_
_entity_poly.entity_id
_entity_poly.type
_entity_poly.pdbx_seq_one_letter_code
_entity_poly.pdbx_strand_id
1 'polypeptide(L)' 'MTPDEYQQIIEEFDSLVRDTRALMLRFEASGMDETHEAEYLEVHAIFAKAVADQRAYTLLMLDEVA' A
#
# COMPACT_ATOMS: atom_id res chain seq x y z
N MET A 1 2.41 -18.75 9.23
CA MET A 1 1.04 -18.37 8.85
C MET A 1 0.56 -19.38 7.82
N THR A 2 -0.73 -19.66 7.74
CA THR A 2 -1.25 -20.51 6.66
C THR A 2 -1.27 -19.74 5.33
N PRO A 3 -1.30 -20.42 4.18
CA PRO A 3 -1.49 -19.74 2.89
C PRO A 3 -2.72 -18.82 2.87
N ASP A 4 -3.81 -19.22 3.52
CA ASP A 4 -5.03 -18.41 3.63
C ASP A 4 -4.81 -17.12 4.45
N GLU A 5 -4.05 -17.20 5.55
CA GLU A 5 -3.67 -16.02 6.35
C GLU A 5 -2.77 -15.07 5.56
N TYR A 6 -1.82 -15.60 4.77
CA TYR A 6 -1.01 -14.77 3.87
C TYR A 6 -1.86 -14.08 2.81
N GLN A 7 -2.78 -14.82 2.17
CA GLN A 7 -3.67 -14.30 1.15
C GLN A 7 -4.53 -13.16 1.71
N GLN A 8 -5.09 -13.33 2.92
CA GLN A 8 -5.85 -12.27 3.57
C GLN A 8 -5.01 -10.99 3.78
N ILE A 9 -3.78 -11.12 4.31
CA ILE A 9 -2.91 -9.96 4.52
C ILE A 9 -2.54 -9.29 3.19
N ILE A 10 -2.27 -10.06 2.14
CA ILE A 10 -1.96 -9.54 0.81
C ILE A 10 -3.14 -8.74 0.22
N GLU A 11 -4.37 -9.22 0.42
CA GLU A 11 -5.60 -8.53 0.02
C GLU A 11 -5.83 -7.23 0.80
N GLU A 12 -5.56 -7.23 2.11
CA GLU A 12 -5.61 -6.01 2.93
C GLU A 12 -4.60 -4.96 2.45
N PHE A 13 -3.37 -5.37 2.13
CA PHE A 13 -2.40 -4.45 1.52
C PHE A 13 -2.83 -3.97 0.12
N ASP A 14 -3.45 -4.83 -0.70
CA ASP A 14 -3.97 -4.41 -2.01
C ASP A 14 -5.04 -3.31 -1.86
N SER A 15 -5.95 -3.47 -0.89
CA SER A 15 -6.95 -2.43 -0.57
C SER A 15 -6.27 -1.12 -0.14
N LEU A 16 -5.28 -1.20 0.76
CA LEU A 16 -4.56 -0.02 1.24
C LEU A 16 -3.80 0.70 0.10
N VAL A 17 -3.17 -0.05 -0.81
CA VAL A 17 -2.50 0.48 -1.99
C VAL A 17 -3.48 1.22 -2.91
N ARG A 18 -4.68 0.66 -3.13
CA ARG A 18 -5.72 1.31 -3.92
C ARG A 18 -6.23 2.59 -3.27
N ASP A 19 -6.50 2.55 -1.97
CA ASP A 19 -7.04 3.69 -1.22
C ASP A 19 -6.05 4.85 -1.14
N THR A 20 -4.78 4.56 -0.84
CA THR A 20 -3.71 5.57 -0.79
C THR A 20 -3.47 6.20 -2.16
N ARG A 21 -3.48 5.40 -3.23
CA ARG A 21 -3.40 5.94 -4.61
C ARG A 21 -4.58 6.84 -4.94
N ALA A 22 -5.80 6.46 -4.56
CA ALA A 22 -6.98 7.30 -4.76
C ALA A 22 -6.93 8.59 -3.94
N LEU A 23 -6.30 8.57 -2.76
CA LEU A 23 -6.06 9.78 -1.96
C LEU A 23 -5.02 10.70 -2.63
N MET A 24 -3.92 10.16 -3.13
CA MET A 24 -2.90 10.95 -3.85
C MET A 24 -3.50 11.67 -5.07
N LEU A 25 -4.32 10.97 -5.87
CA LEU A 25 -5.02 11.58 -7.00
C LEU A 25 -5.97 12.73 -6.57
N ARG A 26 -6.58 12.64 -5.38
CA ARG A 26 -7.42 13.71 -4.84
C ARG A 26 -6.60 14.90 -4.38
N PHE A 27 -5.42 14.68 -3.81
CA PHE A 27 -4.47 15.75 -3.46
C PHE A 27 -4.03 16.51 -4.72
N GLU A 28 -3.61 15.79 -5.74
CA GLU A 28 -3.20 16.37 -7.04
C GLU A 28 -4.36 17.13 -7.71
N ALA A 29 -5.57 16.57 -7.71
CA ALA A 29 -6.73 17.21 -8.31
C ALA A 29 -7.19 18.49 -7.58
N SER A 30 -6.88 18.63 -6.29
CA SER A 30 -7.21 19.81 -5.49
C SER A 30 -6.06 20.83 -5.37
N GLY A 31 -4.86 20.52 -5.89
CA GLY A 31 -3.65 21.31 -5.67
C GLY A 31 -3.11 21.24 -4.24
N MET A 32 -3.54 20.24 -3.47
CA MET A 32 -3.06 20.01 -2.11
C MET A 32 -1.68 19.37 -2.08
N ASP A 33 -1.24 18.74 -3.17
CA ASP A 33 0.14 18.29 -3.32
C ASP A 33 1.14 19.45 -3.24
N GLU A 34 0.78 20.64 -3.74
CA GLU A 34 1.63 21.84 -3.66
C GLU A 34 1.47 22.60 -2.33
N THR A 35 0.24 22.70 -1.81
CA THR A 35 -0.08 23.50 -0.61
C THR A 35 0.08 22.75 0.71
N HIS A 36 0.05 21.42 0.66
CA HIS A 36 0.18 20.49 1.77
C HIS A 36 1.17 19.38 1.41
N GLU A 37 2.35 19.77 0.91
CA GLU A 37 3.39 18.87 0.43
C GLU A 37 3.81 17.84 1.50
N ALA A 38 3.90 18.25 2.76
CA ALA A 38 4.28 17.36 3.85
C ALA A 38 3.26 16.22 4.04
N GLU A 39 1.97 16.54 4.09
CA GLU A 39 0.89 15.56 4.19
C GLU A 39 0.82 14.67 2.95
N TYR A 40 1.05 15.24 1.76
CA TYR A 40 1.12 14.46 0.52
C TYR A 40 2.28 13.46 0.54
N LEU A 41 3.46 13.87 1.03
CA LEU A 41 4.63 12.98 1.20
C LEU A 41 4.37 11.87 2.23
N GLU A 42 3.58 12.13 3.28
CA GLU A 42 3.15 11.08 4.21
C GLU A 42 2.29 10.02 3.51
N VAL A 43 1.35 10.43 2.65
CA VAL A 43 0.54 9.48 1.86
C VAL A 43 1.42 8.66 0.92
N HIS A 44 2.41 9.29 0.26
CA HIS A 44 3.40 8.59 -0.56
C HIS A 44 4.21 7.58 0.24
N ALA A 45 4.66 7.92 1.45
CA ALA A 45 5.42 7.03 2.31
C ALA A 45 4.57 5.80 2.73
N ILE A 46 3.29 5.99 3.03
CA ILE A 46 2.35 4.90 3.33
C ILE A 46 2.17 4.01 2.09
N PHE A 47 1.95 4.60 0.91
CA PHE A 47 1.81 3.86 -0.34
C PHE A 47 3.06 3.00 -0.61
N ALA A 48 4.25 3.59 -0.54
CA ALA A 48 5.51 2.89 -0.79
C ALA A 48 5.73 1.74 0.21
N LYS A 49 5.41 1.97 1.49
CA LYS A 49 5.48 0.93 2.52
C LYS A 49 4.49 -0.20 2.26
N ALA A 50 3.24 0.11 1.92
CA ALA A 50 2.21 -0.89 1.66
C ALA A 50 2.59 -1.80 0.48
N VAL A 51 3.15 -1.24 -0.60
CA VAL A 51 3.66 -2.02 -1.75
C VAL A 51 4.84 -2.91 -1.34
N ALA A 52 5.77 -2.39 -0.54
CA ALA A 52 6.92 -3.16 -0.07
C ALA A 52 6.50 -4.33 0.84
N ASP A 53 5.57 -4.07 1.76
CA ASP A 53 5.04 -5.08 2.68
C ASP A 53 4.22 -6.14 1.91
N GLN A 54 3.34 -5.75 0.98
CA GLN A 54 2.59 -6.69 0.13
C GLN A 54 3.53 -7.65 -0.60
N ARG A 55 4.61 -7.12 -1.19
CA ARG A 55 5.63 -7.93 -1.86
C ARG A 55 6.33 -8.87 -0.89
N ALA A 56 6.68 -8.42 0.30
CA ALA A 56 7.31 -9.25 1.31
C ALA A 56 6.41 -10.42 1.74
N TYR A 57 5.13 -10.16 2.01
CA TYR A 57 4.17 -11.21 2.36
C TYR A 57 3.89 -12.18 1.21
N THR A 58 3.89 -11.69 -0.04
CA THR A 58 3.79 -12.56 -1.21
C THR A 58 4.98 -13.53 -1.32
N LEU A 59 6.20 -13.04 -1.09
CA LEU A 59 7.39 -13.89 -1.10
C LEU A 59 7.37 -14.92 0.04
N LEU A 60 7.02 -14.49 1.26
CA LEU A 60 6.87 -15.40 2.40
C LEU A 60 5.81 -16.48 2.12
N MET A 61 4.68 -16.12 1.51
CA MET A 61 3.66 -17.10 1.13
C MET A 61 4.23 -18.13 0.16
N LEU A 62 4.95 -17.69 -0.88
CA LEU A 62 5.56 -18.58 -1.89
C LEU A 62 6.58 -19.52 -1.26
N ASP A 63 7.37 -19.05 -0.29
CA ASP A 63 8.34 -19.88 0.45
C ASP A 63 7.64 -20.95 1.33
N GLU A 64 6.44 -20.67 1.84
CA GLU A 64 5.66 -21.60 2.68
C GLU A 64 4.89 -22.66 1.87
N VAL A 65 4.60 -22.41 0.58
CA VAL A 65 3.98 -23.40 -0.33
C VAL A 65 4.98 -24.13 -1.24
N ALA A 66 6.28 -23.82 -1.14
CA ALA A 66 7.36 -24.47 -1.89
C ALA A 66 7.81 -25.79 -1.26
#